data_AF-A0A964LZP1-F1
#
_entry.id   AF-A0A964LZP1-F1
#
_cell.length_a   1.000
_cell.length_b   1.000
_cell.length_c   1.000
_cell.angle_alpha   90.00
_cell.angle_beta   90.00
_cell.angle_gamma   90.00
#
_symmetry.space_group_name_H-M   'P 1'
#
loop_
_entity.id
_entity.type
_entity.pdbx_description
1 polymer ?
#
loop_
_entity_poly.entity_id
_entity_poly.type
_entity_poly.pdbx_seq_one_letter_code
_entity_poly.pdbx_strand_id
1 'polypeptide(L)'
;MASRRPLVNVSGSIRELPTGDTLPGVRELLTAARTYYVRTDGSDSNTGLSNTAGGAFLTIQKAIDVATTADLNGFTVTLKLGDGTYTSPLSLKPFVGAGEIVIEGNSATPGNVVLSTAATCINATNCGNYTIQYLRLQATAGYGVFASGARTALTLKGLVYGAMSAGGIHVYITARASVTQNTTPYSIVGGAYAHIYASEGGSIEASSATVTLTGTPAFSVFAFAENTALVRLVANSYSGSATGSRYAVSGNAIMFTAGAGASYLPGSTAGTEATGGRYL
;
A
#
# COMPACT_ATOMS: atom_id res chain seq x y z
N MET A 1 17.06 24.10 14.54
CA MET A 1 15.74 23.54 14.17
C MET A 1 14.67 24.50 14.66
N ALA A 2 13.77 24.98 13.78
CA ALA A 2 12.59 25.71 14.24
C ALA A 2 11.72 24.73 15.05
N SER A 3 11.57 25.00 16.34
CA SER A 3 10.92 24.06 17.24
C SER A 3 9.40 24.29 17.24
N ARG A 4 8.64 23.20 17.11
CA ARG A 4 7.23 23.19 16.69
C ARG A 4 6.28 23.59 17.82
N ARG A 5 5.30 24.46 17.53
CA ARG A 5 4.19 24.84 18.42
C ARG A 5 2.88 24.20 17.95
N PRO A 6 2.39 23.14 18.61
CA PRO A 6 1.21 22.42 18.16
C PRO A 6 -0.07 23.20 18.47
N LEU A 7 -0.98 23.25 17.51
CA LEU A 7 -2.36 23.69 17.74
C LEU A 7 -3.19 22.50 18.19
N VAL A 8 -4.09 22.70 19.15
CA VAL A 8 -4.97 21.66 19.69
C VAL A 8 -6.41 22.16 19.75
N ASN A 9 -7.38 21.27 19.56
CA ASN A 9 -8.79 21.56 19.80
C ASN A 9 -9.20 21.07 21.20
N VAL A 10 -9.58 21.99 22.09
CA VAL A 10 -10.06 21.67 23.43
C VAL A 10 -11.46 22.23 23.61
N SER A 11 -12.44 21.34 23.63
CA SER A 11 -13.87 21.67 23.78
C SER A 11 -14.37 22.68 22.75
N GLY A 12 -13.94 22.55 21.49
CA GLY A 12 -14.31 23.43 20.38
C GLY A 12 -13.48 24.71 20.26
N SER A 13 -12.54 24.96 21.18
CA SER A 13 -11.62 26.11 21.11
C SER A 13 -10.23 25.68 20.68
N ILE A 14 -9.69 26.34 19.64
CA ILE A 14 -8.32 26.12 19.16
C ILE A 14 -7.33 26.85 20.08
N ARG A 15 -6.27 26.16 20.51
CA ARG A 15 -5.22 26.69 21.39
C ARG A 15 -3.85 26.34 20.82
N GLU A 16 -2.90 27.27 20.84
CA GLU A 16 -1.49 26.99 20.53
C GLU A 16 -0.76 26.62 21.82
N LEU A 17 -0.06 25.49 21.82
CA LEU A 17 0.76 25.08 22.94
C LEU A 17 2.19 25.62 22.80
N PRO A 18 2.92 25.75 23.92
CA PRO A 18 4.34 26.00 23.88
C PRO A 18 5.08 24.98 23.02
N THR A 19 6.24 25.40 22.56
CA THR A 19 7.09 24.62 21.70
C THR A 19 7.50 23.28 22.36
N GLY A 20 7.18 22.16 21.70
CA GLY A 20 7.48 20.81 22.21
C GLY A 20 6.56 20.31 23.32
N ASP A 21 5.51 21.06 23.67
CA ASP A 21 4.57 20.71 24.72
C ASP A 21 3.42 19.83 24.21
N THR A 22 2.83 19.02 25.09
CA THR A 22 1.69 18.14 24.79
C THR A 22 0.65 18.26 25.90
N LEU A 23 -0.63 18.44 25.53
CA LEU A 23 -1.72 18.31 26.51
C LEU A 23 -2.20 16.86 26.57
N PRO A 24 -2.17 16.21 27.76
CA PRO A 24 -2.72 14.87 27.93
C PRO A 24 -4.17 14.78 27.45
N GLY A 25 -4.47 13.77 26.63
CA GLY A 25 -5.81 13.54 26.10
C GLY A 25 -6.22 14.44 24.94
N VAL A 26 -5.33 15.29 24.41
CA VAL A 26 -5.63 16.16 23.27
C VAL A 26 -4.69 15.89 22.10
N ARG A 27 -5.25 15.83 20.88
CA ARG A 27 -4.50 15.67 19.64
C ARG A 27 -4.14 17.03 19.07
N GLU A 28 -2.99 17.09 18.44
CA GLU A 28 -2.67 18.23 17.59
C GLU A 28 -3.63 18.26 16.40
N LEU A 29 -4.20 19.43 16.12
CA LEU A 29 -4.98 19.72 14.93
C LEU A 29 -4.05 20.27 13.82
N LEU A 30 -3.98 19.57 12.68
CA LEU A 30 -3.22 20.07 11.54
C LEU A 30 -3.90 21.30 10.92
N THR A 31 -3.08 22.29 10.54
CA THR A 31 -3.50 23.49 9.80
C THR A 31 -2.89 23.59 8.41
N ALA A 32 -2.05 22.63 8.04
CA ALA A 32 -1.46 22.48 6.72
C ALA A 32 -1.03 21.02 6.51
N ALA A 33 -0.77 20.65 5.26
CA ALA A 33 -0.13 19.39 4.92
C ALA A 33 1.21 19.23 5.65
N ARG A 34 1.59 17.99 5.98
CA ARG A 34 2.81 17.71 6.72
C ARG A 34 3.65 16.65 6.04
N THR A 35 4.96 16.85 6.03
CA THR A 35 5.91 15.82 5.58
C THR A 35 6.77 15.37 6.75
N TYR A 36 6.89 14.06 6.92
CA TYR A 36 7.90 13.43 7.76
C TYR A 36 8.89 12.67 6.88
N TYR A 37 10.18 12.84 7.12
CA TYR A 37 11.26 12.17 6.42
C TYR A 37 11.70 10.93 7.18
N VAL A 38 11.96 9.86 6.45
CA VAL A 38 12.48 8.60 6.97
C VAL A 38 13.75 8.25 6.19
N ARG A 39 14.84 7.94 6.88
CA ARG A 39 16.13 7.58 6.26
C ARG A 39 16.79 6.44 7.03
N THR A 40 17.53 5.60 6.32
CA THR A 40 18.30 4.48 6.92
C THR A 40 19.45 4.93 7.82
N ASP A 41 19.89 6.18 7.70
CA ASP A 41 20.88 6.84 8.56
C ASP A 41 20.24 7.80 9.60
N GLY A 42 18.92 7.74 9.77
CA GLY A 42 18.16 8.55 10.73
C GLY A 42 18.17 8.02 12.16
N SER A 43 17.29 8.57 13.00
CA SER A 43 17.03 8.08 14.36
C SER A 43 15.55 8.22 14.70
N ASP A 44 14.96 7.22 15.36
CA ASP A 44 13.58 7.32 15.86
C ASP A 44 13.42 8.25 17.07
N SER A 45 14.53 8.80 17.57
CA SER A 45 14.52 9.93 18.52
C SER A 45 14.38 11.29 17.83
N ASN A 46 14.51 11.36 16.50
CA ASN A 46 14.39 12.62 15.75
C ASN A 46 12.91 13.03 15.62
N THR A 47 12.66 14.20 15.05
CA THR A 47 11.30 14.72 14.83
C THR A 47 10.69 14.31 13.49
N GLY A 48 11.51 13.83 12.56
CA GLY A 48 11.11 13.54 11.18
C GLY A 48 10.92 14.78 10.32
N LEU A 49 11.15 16.00 10.81
CA LEU A 49 10.77 17.24 10.08
C LEU A 49 11.86 17.78 9.14
N SER A 50 13.02 17.12 9.06
CA SER A 50 14.13 17.52 8.19
C SER A 50 14.69 16.31 7.45
N ASN A 51 14.98 16.47 6.16
CA ASN A 51 15.58 15.43 5.32
C ASN A 51 17.10 15.32 5.53
N THR A 52 17.51 15.00 6.75
CA THR A 52 18.91 14.84 7.15
C THR A 52 19.02 13.68 8.14
N ALA A 53 20.20 13.08 8.28
CA ALA A 53 20.45 12.03 9.28
C ALA A 53 20.05 12.46 10.71
N GLY A 54 20.38 13.71 11.08
CA GLY A 54 20.01 14.30 12.38
C GLY A 54 18.56 14.78 12.50
N GLY A 55 17.72 14.61 11.46
CA GLY A 55 16.36 15.14 11.41
C GLY A 55 15.28 14.13 11.05
N ALA A 56 15.61 13.10 10.27
CA ALA A 56 14.68 12.08 9.79
C ALA A 56 14.49 10.96 10.81
N PHE A 57 13.32 10.31 10.80
CA PHE A 57 13.12 9.06 11.51
C PHE A 57 13.99 7.94 10.90
N LEU A 58 14.34 6.94 11.70
CA LEU A 58 15.04 5.75 11.20
C LEU A 58 14.05 4.78 10.54
N THR A 59 12.88 4.59 11.15
CA THR A 59 11.90 3.59 10.72
C THR A 59 10.64 4.22 10.13
N ILE A 60 10.05 3.53 9.16
CA ILE A 60 8.77 3.92 8.56
C ILE A 60 7.65 3.79 9.61
N GLN A 61 7.71 2.77 10.46
CA GLN A 61 6.72 2.57 11.52
C GLN A 61 6.71 3.74 12.51
N LYS A 62 7.87 4.28 12.89
CA LYS A 62 7.92 5.49 13.74
C LYS A 62 7.20 6.67 13.09
N ALA A 63 7.36 6.86 11.78
CA ALA A 63 6.70 7.93 11.05
C ALA A 63 5.16 7.74 11.00
N ILE A 64 4.68 6.51 10.82
CA ILE A 64 3.24 6.16 10.92
C ILE A 64 2.73 6.47 12.33
N ASP A 65 3.46 6.02 13.35
CA ASP A 65 3.10 6.18 14.75
C ASP A 65 2.96 7.66 15.13
N VAL A 66 3.89 8.50 14.67
CA VAL A 66 3.84 9.94 14.90
C VAL A 66 2.72 10.59 14.10
N ALA A 67 2.55 10.26 12.82
CA ALA A 67 1.50 10.83 11.97
C ALA A 67 0.10 10.58 12.54
N THR A 68 -0.16 9.37 13.03
CA THR A 68 -1.46 8.97 13.58
C THR A 68 -1.77 9.52 14.98
N THR A 69 -0.85 10.27 15.60
CA THR A 69 -1.14 11.03 16.83
C THR A 69 -1.94 12.30 16.55
N ALA A 70 -1.80 12.90 15.37
CA ALA A 70 -2.51 14.12 15.00
C ALA A 70 -3.96 13.86 14.57
N ASP A 71 -4.79 14.89 14.69
CA ASP A 71 -6.01 15.07 13.90
C ASP A 71 -5.61 15.73 12.58
N LEU A 72 -5.81 15.00 11.48
CA LEU A 72 -5.34 15.42 10.16
C LEU A 72 -6.14 16.60 9.60
N ASN A 73 -7.35 16.87 10.10
CA ASN A 73 -8.16 18.03 9.73
C ASN A 73 -8.30 18.28 8.20
N GLY A 74 -8.42 17.20 7.42
CA GLY A 74 -8.52 17.25 5.95
C GLY A 74 -7.19 17.30 5.21
N PHE A 75 -6.06 17.44 5.90
CA PHE A 75 -4.74 17.57 5.28
C PHE A 75 -4.07 16.22 5.02
N THR A 76 -3.25 16.20 3.97
CA THR A 76 -2.38 15.06 3.66
C THR A 76 -1.14 15.07 4.54
N VAL A 77 -0.78 13.91 5.10
CA VAL A 77 0.52 13.67 5.73
C VAL A 77 1.36 12.74 4.86
N THR A 78 2.53 13.21 4.40
CA THR A 78 3.45 12.43 3.57
C THR A 78 4.61 11.90 4.41
N LEU A 79 4.81 10.59 4.40
CA LEU A 79 6.00 9.91 4.93
C LEU A 79 6.96 9.70 3.75
N LYS A 80 7.95 10.59 3.61
CA LYS A 80 8.89 10.60 2.49
C LYS A 80 10.13 9.78 2.83
N LEU A 81 10.31 8.68 2.11
CA LEU A 81 11.35 7.70 2.35
C LEU A 81 12.60 8.03 1.53
N GLY A 82 13.76 8.00 2.17
CA GLY A 82 15.05 8.02 1.49
C GLY A 82 15.37 6.67 0.86
N ASP A 83 16.24 6.69 -0.15
CA ASP A 83 16.78 5.47 -0.75
C ASP A 83 17.44 4.58 0.32
N GLY A 84 17.20 3.28 0.21
CA GLY A 84 17.70 2.30 1.16
C GLY A 84 16.76 1.11 1.34
N THR A 85 17.21 0.16 2.14
CA THR A 85 16.46 -1.06 2.47
C THR A 85 15.90 -0.96 3.89
N TYR A 86 14.58 -1.08 4.00
CA TYR A 86 13.83 -1.13 5.25
C TYR A 86 13.37 -2.57 5.48
N THR A 87 13.67 -3.14 6.64
CA THR A 87 13.46 -4.58 6.91
C THR A 87 12.34 -4.88 7.90
N SER A 88 11.77 -3.85 8.53
CA SER A 88 10.66 -4.00 9.47
C SER A 88 9.31 -3.99 8.74
N PRO A 89 8.42 -4.97 9.01
CA PRO A 89 7.03 -4.91 8.59
C PRO A 89 6.32 -3.64 9.06
N LEU A 90 5.36 -3.18 8.27
CA LEU A 90 4.51 -2.04 8.59
C LEU A 90 3.14 -2.50 9.08
N SER A 91 2.66 -1.86 10.14
CA SER A 91 1.28 -1.92 10.59
C SER A 91 0.67 -0.53 10.43
N LEU A 92 -0.21 -0.39 9.43
CA LEU A 92 -0.91 0.88 9.19
C LEU A 92 -1.92 1.09 10.31
N LYS A 93 -1.95 2.32 10.84
CA LYS A 93 -2.79 2.67 11.99
C LYS A 93 -3.95 3.56 11.56
N PRO A 94 -5.13 3.44 12.18
CA PRO A 94 -6.19 4.43 12.02
C PRO A 94 -5.72 5.80 12.54
N PHE A 95 -6.19 6.86 11.90
CA PHE A 95 -5.96 8.25 12.31
C PHE A 95 -7.29 8.98 12.54
N VAL A 96 -7.22 10.18 13.11
CA VAL A 96 -8.37 11.05 13.37
C VAL A 96 -8.37 12.19 12.36
N GLY A 97 -9.56 12.70 12.03
CA GLY A 97 -9.75 13.75 11.04
C GLY A 97 -9.91 13.21 9.62
N ALA A 98 -10.51 14.02 8.74
CA ALA A 98 -10.46 13.77 7.31
C ALA A 98 -9.01 13.87 6.80
N GLY A 99 -8.72 13.34 5.61
CA GLY A 99 -7.39 13.38 5.01
C GLY A 99 -6.87 11.99 4.66
N GLU A 100 -5.56 11.91 4.46
CA GLU A 100 -4.86 10.70 4.04
C GLU A 100 -3.39 10.72 4.51
N ILE A 101 -2.84 9.52 4.75
CA ILE A 101 -1.41 9.33 4.93
C ILE A 101 -0.80 8.72 3.66
N VAL A 102 0.21 9.37 3.11
CA VAL A 102 0.94 8.92 1.91
C VAL A 102 2.31 8.39 2.30
N ILE A 103 2.59 7.12 2.02
CA ILE A 103 3.93 6.53 2.12
C ILE A 103 4.58 6.64 0.75
N GLU A 104 5.58 7.50 0.63
CA GLU A 104 6.19 7.88 -0.65
C GLU A 104 7.68 7.52 -0.66
N GLY A 105 8.06 6.59 -1.54
CA GLY A 105 9.45 6.33 -1.88
C GLY A 105 10.00 7.27 -2.95
N ASN A 106 10.78 6.72 -3.87
CA ASN A 106 11.49 7.48 -4.90
C ASN A 106 10.76 7.37 -6.25
N SER A 107 10.09 8.44 -6.69
CA SER A 107 9.31 8.44 -7.93
C SER A 107 10.14 8.30 -9.21
N ALA A 108 11.42 8.67 -9.19
CA ALA A 108 12.31 8.51 -10.34
C ALA A 108 12.83 7.08 -10.43
N THR A 109 13.17 6.49 -9.29
CA THR A 109 13.72 5.13 -9.19
C THR A 109 13.09 4.37 -8.02
N PRO A 110 11.83 3.87 -8.16
CA PRO A 110 11.12 3.18 -7.08
C PRO A 110 11.85 1.98 -6.50
N GLY A 111 12.71 1.33 -7.30
CA GLY A 111 13.54 0.22 -6.88
C GLY A 111 14.60 0.56 -5.82
N ASN A 112 14.95 1.84 -5.62
CA ASN A 112 15.95 2.25 -4.63
C ASN A 112 15.40 2.32 -3.21
N VAL A 113 14.08 2.39 -3.04
CA VAL A 113 13.41 2.32 -1.74
C VAL A 113 12.83 0.92 -1.60
N VAL A 114 13.47 0.06 -0.83
CA VAL A 114 13.10 -1.36 -0.73
C VAL A 114 12.53 -1.67 0.64
N LEU A 115 11.27 -2.08 0.71
CA LEU A 115 10.68 -2.72 1.87
C LEU A 115 10.85 -4.24 1.73
N SER A 116 11.82 -4.80 2.44
CA SER A 116 12.25 -6.20 2.35
C SER A 116 12.11 -6.91 3.69
N THR A 117 10.99 -7.61 3.90
CA THR A 117 10.59 -8.10 5.22
C THR A 117 10.61 -9.62 5.33
N ALA A 118 10.76 -10.14 6.55
CA ALA A 118 10.64 -11.57 6.83
C ALA A 118 9.21 -12.04 7.13
N ALA A 119 8.23 -11.15 6.91
CA ALA A 119 6.79 -11.34 7.08
C ALA A 119 6.05 -10.42 6.09
N THR A 120 4.73 -10.33 6.17
CA THR A 120 3.95 -9.40 5.34
C THR A 120 4.51 -7.97 5.41
N CYS A 121 4.85 -7.37 4.27
CA CYS A 121 5.48 -6.05 4.24
C CYS A 121 4.55 -4.97 4.83
N ILE A 122 3.29 -4.94 4.40
CA ILE A 122 2.30 -3.93 4.84
C ILE A 122 1.03 -4.61 5.31
N ASN A 123 0.72 -4.47 6.60
CA ASN A 123 -0.54 -4.90 7.19
C ASN A 123 -1.47 -3.69 7.35
N ALA A 124 -2.58 -3.69 6.62
CA ALA A 124 -3.57 -2.63 6.62
C ALA A 124 -4.92 -3.18 7.09
N THR A 125 -5.22 -3.01 8.38
CA THR A 125 -6.45 -3.50 8.99
C THR A 125 -7.23 -2.35 9.63
N ASN A 126 -8.40 -2.05 9.08
CA ASN A 126 -9.25 -0.92 9.48
C ASN A 126 -8.47 0.41 9.65
N CYS A 127 -7.48 0.65 8.78
CA CYS A 127 -6.52 1.75 8.93
C CYS A 127 -7.00 3.11 8.41
N GLY A 128 -8.13 3.19 7.72
CA GLY A 128 -8.55 4.38 7.00
C GLY A 128 -7.87 4.49 5.63
N ASN A 129 -7.68 5.72 5.16
CA ASN A 129 -7.19 6.02 3.82
C ASN A 129 -5.66 6.15 3.80
N TYR A 130 -5.00 5.33 2.99
CA TYR A 130 -3.55 5.42 2.75
C TYR A 130 -3.22 5.33 1.26
N THR A 131 -2.21 6.10 0.84
CA THR A 131 -1.54 5.90 -0.46
C THR A 131 -0.17 5.29 -0.21
N ILE A 132 0.19 4.24 -0.95
CA ILE A 132 1.51 3.62 -0.94
C ILE A 132 2.10 3.76 -2.33
N GLN A 133 3.22 4.49 -2.45
CA GLN A 133 3.74 4.85 -3.76
C GLN A 133 5.26 4.83 -3.89
N TYR A 134 5.72 4.43 -5.07
CA TYR A 134 7.11 4.55 -5.54
C TYR A 134 8.17 3.83 -4.68
N LEU A 135 7.88 2.60 -4.29
CA LEU A 135 8.81 1.73 -3.58
C LEU A 135 8.71 0.29 -4.07
N ARG A 136 9.73 -0.50 -3.76
CA ARG A 136 9.78 -1.93 -3.97
C ARG A 136 9.28 -2.69 -2.75
N LEU A 137 8.44 -3.70 -2.97
CA LEU A 137 7.98 -4.63 -1.94
C LEU A 137 8.56 -6.03 -2.21
N GLN A 138 9.15 -6.67 -1.20
CA GLN A 138 9.57 -8.08 -1.26
C GLN A 138 9.49 -8.72 0.12
N ALA A 139 9.12 -10.00 0.18
CA ALA A 139 8.99 -10.70 1.44
C ALA A 139 9.43 -12.17 1.35
N THR A 140 10.11 -12.67 2.38
CA THR A 140 10.47 -14.09 2.47
C THR A 140 9.40 -14.93 3.16
N ALA A 141 8.38 -14.30 3.74
CA ALA A 141 7.13 -14.92 4.21
C ALA A 141 6.00 -13.88 4.20
N GLY A 142 4.75 -14.31 4.09
CA GLY A 142 3.59 -13.40 4.05
C GLY A 142 3.42 -12.68 2.71
N TYR A 143 2.81 -11.49 2.74
CA TYR A 143 2.32 -10.77 1.56
C TYR A 143 3.07 -9.44 1.33
N GLY A 144 3.00 -8.89 0.12
CA GLY A 144 3.45 -7.51 -0.12
C GLY A 144 2.52 -6.52 0.57
N VAL A 145 1.23 -6.58 0.24
CA VAL A 145 0.18 -5.79 0.88
C VAL A 145 -0.93 -6.73 1.34
N PHE A 146 -1.32 -6.59 2.61
CA PHE A 146 -2.51 -7.23 3.18
C PHE A 146 -3.51 -6.14 3.58
N ALA A 147 -4.63 -6.07 2.88
CA ALA A 147 -5.71 -5.13 3.14
C ALA A 147 -6.94 -5.88 3.67
N SER A 148 -7.38 -5.53 4.88
CA SER A 148 -8.49 -6.20 5.56
C SER A 148 -9.40 -5.21 6.29
N GLY A 149 -10.71 -5.49 6.28
CA GLY A 149 -11.71 -4.73 7.00
C GLY A 149 -12.32 -3.58 6.19
N ALA A 150 -13.62 -3.35 6.39
CA ALA A 150 -14.41 -2.38 5.62
C ALA A 150 -13.96 -0.92 5.77
N ARG A 151 -13.11 -0.60 6.76
CA ARG A 151 -12.52 0.73 6.95
C ARG A 151 -11.12 0.85 6.36
N THR A 152 -10.69 -0.10 5.53
CA THR A 152 -9.40 -0.05 4.84
C THR A 152 -9.62 0.36 3.39
N ALA A 153 -9.05 1.52 3.03
CA ALA A 153 -9.02 2.02 1.67
C ALA A 153 -7.58 2.37 1.29
N LEU A 154 -7.02 1.64 0.32
CA LEU A 154 -5.64 1.84 -0.13
C LEU A 154 -5.59 2.34 -1.58
N THR A 155 -4.64 3.21 -1.86
CA THR A 155 -4.24 3.58 -3.22
C THR A 155 -2.79 3.16 -3.45
N LEU A 156 -2.53 2.34 -4.46
CA LEU A 156 -1.19 1.85 -4.81
C LEU A 156 -0.71 2.53 -6.10
N LYS A 157 0.52 3.05 -6.13
CA LYS A 157 1.04 3.78 -7.30
C LYS A 157 2.52 3.51 -7.54
N GLY A 158 2.90 3.20 -8.79
CA GLY A 158 4.33 3.16 -9.16
C GLY A 158 5.17 2.15 -8.39
N LEU A 159 4.56 1.05 -7.92
CA LEU A 159 5.25 0.04 -7.11
C LEU A 159 6.14 -0.86 -7.96
N VAL A 160 7.15 -1.45 -7.31
CA VAL A 160 7.92 -2.56 -7.86
C VAL A 160 7.61 -3.80 -7.02
N TYR A 161 6.86 -4.75 -7.59
CA TYR A 161 6.57 -6.01 -6.93
C TYR A 161 7.75 -6.97 -7.11
N GLY A 162 8.51 -7.16 -6.03
CA GLY A 162 9.60 -8.12 -5.93
C GLY A 162 9.12 -9.51 -5.52
N ALA A 163 10.06 -10.43 -5.34
CA ALA A 163 9.74 -11.82 -5.01
C ALA A 163 9.05 -11.93 -3.64
N MET A 164 8.04 -12.80 -3.59
CA MET A 164 7.38 -13.24 -2.36
C MET A 164 7.72 -14.71 -2.07
N SER A 165 7.38 -15.20 -0.89
CA SER A 165 7.44 -16.64 -0.60
C SER A 165 6.47 -17.42 -1.49
N ALA A 166 6.62 -18.75 -1.56
CA ALA A 166 5.78 -19.59 -2.41
C ALA A 166 4.26 -19.47 -2.13
N GLY A 167 3.88 -19.18 -0.88
CA GLY A 167 2.49 -18.88 -0.48
C GLY A 167 2.18 -17.39 -0.34
N GLY A 168 3.16 -16.52 -0.60
CA GLY A 168 3.02 -15.08 -0.50
C GLY A 168 2.30 -14.48 -1.71
N ILE A 169 1.72 -13.30 -1.55
CA ILE A 169 0.86 -12.64 -2.54
C ILE A 169 1.31 -11.20 -2.64
N HIS A 170 1.35 -10.61 -3.84
CA HIS A 170 1.71 -9.20 -3.97
C HIS A 170 0.67 -8.28 -3.31
N VAL A 171 -0.61 -8.45 -3.63
CA VAL A 171 -1.73 -7.70 -3.03
C VAL A 171 -2.85 -8.66 -2.64
N TYR A 172 -3.05 -8.86 -1.33
CA TYR A 172 -4.17 -9.64 -0.79
C TYR A 172 -5.20 -8.72 -0.12
N ILE A 173 -6.47 -8.86 -0.52
CA ILE A 173 -7.56 -7.96 -0.15
C ILE A 173 -8.73 -8.80 0.35
N THR A 174 -9.18 -8.53 1.57
CA THR A 174 -10.21 -9.35 2.21
C THR A 174 -11.11 -8.54 3.13
N ALA A 175 -12.15 -9.17 3.67
CA ALA A 175 -13.08 -8.61 4.64
C ALA A 175 -13.58 -7.19 4.25
N ARG A 176 -13.99 -7.04 2.99
CA ARG A 176 -14.55 -5.80 2.41
C ARG A 176 -13.60 -4.60 2.35
N ALA A 177 -12.28 -4.82 2.45
CA ALA A 177 -11.31 -3.78 2.14
C ALA A 177 -11.38 -3.36 0.66
N SER A 178 -10.99 -2.12 0.36
CA SER A 178 -10.96 -1.58 -0.99
C SER A 178 -9.56 -1.10 -1.37
N VAL A 179 -9.11 -1.46 -2.56
CA VAL A 179 -7.82 -1.04 -3.11
C VAL A 179 -8.02 -0.42 -4.49
N THR A 180 -7.26 0.62 -4.80
CA THR A 180 -7.18 1.20 -6.13
C THR A 180 -5.74 1.25 -6.62
N GLN A 181 -5.52 0.98 -7.91
CA GLN A 181 -4.20 1.01 -8.56
C GLN A 181 -4.36 1.44 -10.01
N ASN A 182 -4.68 2.72 -10.20
CA ASN A 182 -5.09 3.25 -11.50
C ASN A 182 -4.02 4.16 -12.09
N THR A 183 -3.93 4.18 -13.42
CA THR A 183 -3.18 5.14 -14.27
C THR A 183 -1.66 5.17 -14.13
N THR A 184 -1.11 4.88 -12.95
CA THR A 184 0.33 4.95 -12.69
C THR A 184 1.00 3.64 -13.12
N PRO A 185 1.95 3.65 -14.05
CA PRO A 185 2.69 2.45 -14.45
C PRO A 185 3.40 1.81 -13.26
N TYR A 186 3.51 0.49 -13.26
CA TYR A 186 4.22 -0.27 -12.23
C TYR A 186 4.90 -1.50 -12.81
N SER A 187 5.77 -2.14 -12.03
CA SER A 187 6.52 -3.32 -12.49
C SER A 187 6.40 -4.52 -11.56
N ILE A 188 6.51 -5.70 -12.15
CA ILE A 188 6.55 -6.99 -11.48
C ILE A 188 7.86 -7.66 -11.88
N VAL A 189 8.75 -7.86 -10.93
CA VAL A 189 10.09 -8.40 -11.18
C VAL A 189 10.40 -9.62 -10.31
N GLY A 190 9.40 -10.13 -9.58
CA GLY A 190 9.49 -11.37 -8.81
C GLY A 190 8.16 -12.11 -8.81
N GLY A 191 8.24 -13.43 -8.60
CA GLY A 191 7.07 -14.30 -8.51
C GLY A 191 6.44 -14.31 -7.11
N ALA A 192 5.21 -14.83 -7.04
CA ALA A 192 4.43 -15.00 -5.83
C ALA A 192 3.39 -16.13 -6.05
N TYR A 193 2.61 -16.51 -5.05
CA TYR A 193 1.41 -17.34 -5.28
C TYR A 193 0.45 -16.64 -6.26
N ALA A 194 0.15 -15.37 -6.00
CA ALA A 194 -0.65 -14.50 -6.86
C ALA A 194 -0.17 -13.05 -6.87
N HIS A 195 -0.43 -12.34 -7.97
CA HIS A 195 -0.22 -10.89 -8.02
C HIS A 195 -1.37 -10.17 -7.32
N ILE A 196 -2.61 -10.55 -7.59
CA ILE A 196 -3.79 -10.00 -6.95
C ILE A 196 -4.61 -11.17 -6.42
N TYR A 197 -4.95 -11.11 -5.15
CA TYR A 197 -5.94 -11.99 -4.55
C TYR A 197 -6.99 -11.15 -3.81
N ALA A 198 -8.27 -11.31 -4.15
CA ALA A 198 -9.37 -10.76 -3.39
C ALA A 198 -10.33 -11.87 -2.89
N SER A 199 -10.74 -11.78 -1.63
CA SER A 199 -11.69 -12.69 -0.99
C SER A 199 -12.68 -11.93 -0.09
N GLU A 200 -13.75 -12.59 0.38
CA GLU A 200 -14.64 -12.08 1.42
C GLU A 200 -15.14 -10.63 1.19
N GLY A 201 -15.62 -10.38 -0.04
CA GLY A 201 -16.11 -9.06 -0.46
C GLY A 201 -15.04 -7.99 -0.62
N GLY A 202 -13.75 -8.33 -0.50
CA GLY A 202 -12.64 -7.47 -0.85
C GLY A 202 -12.72 -7.02 -2.30
N SER A 203 -12.28 -5.80 -2.57
CA SER A 203 -12.40 -5.20 -3.91
C SER A 203 -11.13 -4.50 -4.36
N ILE A 204 -10.85 -4.60 -5.66
CA ILE A 204 -9.81 -3.81 -6.32
C ILE A 204 -10.28 -3.24 -7.65
N GLU A 205 -9.95 -1.97 -7.87
CA GLU A 205 -9.90 -1.34 -9.18
C GLU A 205 -8.43 -1.16 -9.58
N ALA A 206 -7.97 -1.86 -10.61
CA ALA A 206 -6.68 -1.60 -11.23
C ALA A 206 -6.89 -1.37 -12.72
N SER A 207 -6.84 -0.10 -13.15
CA SER A 207 -7.18 0.26 -14.52
C SER A 207 -6.24 1.27 -15.16
N SER A 208 -6.18 1.21 -16.50
CA SER A 208 -5.42 2.16 -17.34
C SER A 208 -3.93 2.27 -16.98
N ALA A 209 -3.31 1.21 -16.45
CA ALA A 209 -1.90 1.19 -16.09
C ALA A 209 -1.07 0.34 -17.06
N THR A 210 0.17 0.78 -17.31
CA THR A 210 1.17 -0.08 -17.95
C THR A 210 1.86 -0.94 -16.89
N VAL A 211 1.76 -2.25 -17.06
CA VAL A 211 2.33 -3.26 -16.16
C VAL A 211 3.50 -3.94 -16.86
N THR A 212 4.71 -3.72 -16.36
CA THR A 212 5.92 -4.32 -16.94
C THR A 212 6.35 -5.53 -16.13
N LEU A 213 6.43 -6.69 -16.75
CA LEU A 213 6.92 -7.94 -16.17
C LEU A 213 8.35 -8.21 -16.65
N THR A 214 9.27 -8.36 -15.71
CA THR A 214 10.68 -8.64 -16.00
C THR A 214 11.10 -9.98 -15.40
N GLY A 215 11.83 -10.80 -16.18
CA GLY A 215 12.38 -12.07 -15.68
C GLY A 215 11.42 -13.26 -15.66
N THR A 216 10.28 -13.17 -16.35
CA THR A 216 9.21 -14.19 -16.36
C THR A 216 8.78 -14.63 -14.95
N PRO A 217 8.18 -13.74 -14.14
CA PRO A 217 7.72 -14.08 -12.80
C PRO A 217 6.80 -15.31 -12.79
N ALA A 218 7.03 -16.23 -11.85
CA ALA A 218 6.20 -17.40 -11.67
C ALA A 218 5.04 -17.12 -10.70
N PHE A 219 3.83 -17.48 -11.11
CA PHE A 219 2.64 -17.48 -10.27
C PHE A 219 2.01 -18.87 -10.20
N SER A 220 1.29 -19.15 -9.12
CA SER A 220 0.32 -20.26 -9.13
C SER A 220 -0.92 -19.81 -9.92
N VAL A 221 -1.39 -18.60 -9.63
CA VAL A 221 -2.47 -17.92 -10.35
C VAL A 221 -2.18 -16.41 -10.36
N PHE A 222 -2.20 -15.73 -11.50
CA PHE A 222 -1.86 -14.32 -11.58
C PHE A 222 -2.89 -13.44 -10.83
N ALA A 223 -4.19 -13.63 -11.11
CA ALA A 223 -5.28 -12.96 -10.42
C ALA A 223 -6.28 -13.97 -9.85
N PHE A 224 -6.65 -13.83 -8.58
CA PHE A 224 -7.59 -14.72 -7.91
C PHE A 224 -8.71 -13.91 -7.24
N ALA A 225 -9.97 -14.31 -7.46
CA ALA A 225 -11.13 -13.75 -6.79
C ALA A 225 -12.05 -14.86 -6.27
N GLU A 226 -12.41 -14.81 -4.99
CA GLU A 226 -13.39 -15.74 -4.41
C GLU A 226 -14.33 -15.08 -3.39
N ASN A 227 -15.35 -15.81 -2.93
CA ASN A 227 -16.22 -15.42 -1.82
C ASN A 227 -16.78 -13.98 -1.97
N THR A 228 -17.49 -13.73 -3.07
CA THR A 228 -18.13 -12.45 -3.42
C THR A 228 -17.20 -11.25 -3.63
N ALA A 229 -15.89 -11.50 -3.78
CA ALA A 229 -14.94 -10.44 -4.13
C ALA A 229 -15.18 -9.83 -5.52
N LEU A 230 -14.71 -8.60 -5.71
CA LEU A 230 -14.75 -7.88 -6.99
C LEU A 230 -13.34 -7.47 -7.41
N VAL A 231 -12.84 -8.05 -8.50
CA VAL A 231 -11.53 -7.71 -9.08
C VAL A 231 -11.75 -7.07 -10.44
N ARG A 232 -11.53 -5.76 -10.57
CA ARG A 232 -11.64 -5.03 -11.84
C ARG A 232 -10.26 -4.72 -12.39
N LEU A 233 -9.92 -5.33 -13.53
CA LEU A 233 -8.63 -5.19 -14.22
C LEU A 233 -8.86 -4.66 -15.64
N VAL A 234 -9.11 -3.36 -15.78
CA VAL A 234 -9.66 -2.78 -17.02
C VAL A 234 -8.63 -1.91 -17.74
N ALA A 235 -8.48 -2.07 -19.05
CA ALA A 235 -7.64 -1.21 -19.90
C ALA A 235 -6.16 -1.11 -19.49
N ASN A 236 -5.62 -2.13 -18.81
CA ASN A 236 -4.19 -2.25 -18.53
C ASN A 236 -3.46 -2.80 -19.75
N SER A 237 -2.20 -2.42 -19.91
CA SER A 237 -1.29 -3.01 -20.90
C SER A 237 -0.22 -3.83 -20.18
N TYR A 238 -0.07 -5.10 -20.52
CA TYR A 238 0.96 -5.97 -19.96
C TYR A 238 2.12 -6.14 -20.95
N SER A 239 3.35 -5.89 -20.51
CA SER A 239 4.58 -6.10 -21.30
C SER A 239 5.47 -7.12 -20.59
N GLY A 240 5.99 -8.10 -21.32
CA GLY A 240 6.68 -9.26 -20.75
C GLY A 240 5.73 -10.45 -20.51
N SER A 241 6.26 -11.52 -19.89
CA SER A 241 5.54 -12.78 -19.68
C SER A 241 5.55 -13.21 -18.21
N ALA A 242 4.65 -14.13 -17.87
CA ALA A 242 4.60 -14.81 -16.58
C ALA A 242 4.20 -16.28 -16.78
N THR A 243 4.54 -17.15 -15.83
CA THR A 243 4.06 -18.53 -15.79
C THR A 243 2.94 -18.69 -14.74
N GLY A 244 2.13 -19.74 -14.90
CA GLY A 244 0.97 -20.00 -14.04
C GLY A 244 -0.36 -19.74 -14.72
N SER A 245 -1.45 -19.98 -13.97
CA SER A 245 -2.81 -19.69 -14.45
C SER A 245 -3.04 -18.19 -14.54
N ARG A 246 -3.72 -17.72 -15.59
CA ARG A 246 -4.04 -16.30 -15.77
C ARG A 246 -5.03 -15.77 -14.73
N TYR A 247 -6.01 -16.61 -14.38
CA TYR A 247 -7.01 -16.27 -13.37
C TYR A 247 -7.66 -17.49 -12.73
N ALA A 248 -8.19 -17.29 -11.54
CA ALA A 248 -9.18 -18.18 -10.94
C ALA A 248 -10.31 -17.32 -10.37
N VAL A 249 -11.55 -17.71 -10.62
CA VAL A 249 -12.74 -17.02 -10.08
C VAL A 249 -13.70 -18.04 -9.51
N SER A 250 -14.07 -17.89 -8.23
CA SER A 250 -14.98 -18.82 -7.55
C SER A 250 -15.92 -18.12 -6.57
N GLY A 251 -16.86 -18.86 -5.96
CA GLY A 251 -17.66 -18.38 -4.83
C GLY A 251 -18.45 -17.11 -5.12
N ASN A 252 -19.11 -17.04 -6.28
CA ASN A 252 -19.87 -15.87 -6.76
C ASN A 252 -19.05 -14.56 -6.86
N ALA A 253 -17.72 -14.65 -6.92
CA ALA A 253 -16.87 -13.49 -7.19
C ALA A 253 -16.92 -13.08 -8.67
N ILE A 254 -16.59 -11.82 -8.93
CA ILE A 254 -16.50 -11.28 -10.28
C ILE A 254 -15.08 -10.79 -10.54
N MET A 255 -14.50 -11.26 -11.65
CA MET A 255 -13.32 -10.67 -12.25
C MET A 255 -13.72 -9.97 -13.55
N PHE A 256 -13.64 -8.65 -13.57
CA PHE A 256 -14.10 -7.84 -14.70
C PHE A 256 -12.92 -7.19 -15.43
N THR A 257 -12.73 -7.59 -16.68
CA THR A 257 -11.70 -7.15 -17.61
C THR A 257 -12.27 -6.38 -18.80
N ALA A 258 -13.58 -6.11 -18.78
CA ALA A 258 -14.32 -5.41 -19.83
C ALA A 258 -14.23 -6.10 -21.20
N GLY A 259 -14.32 -7.43 -21.24
CA GLY A 259 -14.32 -8.19 -22.49
C GLY A 259 -12.96 -8.34 -23.17
N ALA A 260 -11.84 -8.08 -22.47
CA ALA A 260 -10.49 -8.18 -23.03
C ALA A 260 -10.05 -9.62 -23.43
N GLY A 261 -10.85 -10.62 -23.08
CA GLY A 261 -10.67 -12.02 -23.47
C GLY A 261 -9.83 -12.84 -22.49
N ALA A 262 -9.98 -14.17 -22.53
CA ALA A 262 -9.40 -15.09 -21.53
C ALA A 262 -7.85 -15.16 -21.51
N SER A 263 -7.17 -14.55 -22.48
CA SER A 263 -5.70 -14.47 -22.55
C SER A 263 -5.14 -13.10 -22.14
N TYR A 264 -6.00 -12.17 -21.71
CA TYR A 264 -5.61 -10.78 -21.43
C TYR A 264 -4.64 -10.65 -20.25
N LEU A 265 -4.85 -11.41 -19.17
CA LEU A 265 -3.97 -11.39 -18.01
C LEU A 265 -2.71 -12.26 -18.23
N PRO A 266 -1.54 -11.87 -17.70
CA PRO A 266 -0.31 -12.67 -17.80
C PRO A 266 -0.47 -14.09 -17.24
N GLY A 267 0.13 -15.06 -17.91
CA GLY A 267 0.15 -16.47 -17.49
C GLY A 267 0.30 -17.43 -18.65
N SER A 268 0.86 -18.60 -18.37
CA SER A 268 1.14 -19.66 -19.35
C SER A 268 0.01 -20.67 -19.48
N THR A 269 -0.89 -20.77 -18.50
CA THR A 269 -2.03 -21.71 -18.51
C THR A 269 -3.37 -20.98 -18.47
N ALA A 270 -4.41 -21.64 -18.99
CA ALA A 270 -5.76 -21.08 -19.03
C ALA A 270 -6.32 -20.83 -17.62
N GLY A 271 -7.15 -19.80 -17.48
CA GLY A 271 -7.84 -19.50 -16.23
C GLY A 271 -9.06 -20.39 -15.97
N THR A 272 -9.60 -20.32 -14.77
CA THR A 272 -10.74 -21.14 -14.33
C THR A 272 -11.89 -20.31 -13.76
N GLU A 273 -13.11 -20.79 -13.97
CA GLU A 273 -14.35 -20.29 -13.37
C GLU A 273 -15.03 -21.46 -12.65
N ALA A 274 -15.44 -21.28 -11.40
CA ALA A 274 -16.09 -22.31 -10.60
C ALA A 274 -17.15 -21.71 -9.66
N THR A 275 -18.11 -22.51 -9.17
CA THR A 275 -19.02 -22.11 -8.07
C THR A 275 -19.63 -20.72 -8.23
N GLY A 276 -20.17 -20.42 -9.42
CA GLY A 276 -20.81 -19.14 -9.75
C GLY A 276 -19.87 -17.95 -9.96
N GLY A 277 -18.55 -18.13 -9.79
CA GLY A 277 -17.56 -17.10 -10.12
C GLY A 277 -17.50 -16.83 -11.63
N ARG A 278 -17.31 -15.57 -12.02
CA ARG A 278 -17.32 -15.17 -13.44
C ARG A 278 -16.13 -14.31 -13.84
N TYR A 279 -15.54 -14.65 -14.99
CA TYR A 279 -14.58 -13.81 -15.70
C TYR A 279 -15.31 -13.11 -16.86
N LEU A 280 -15.28 -11.77 -16.86
CA LEU A 280 -16.07 -10.91 -17.74
C LEU A 280 -15.21 -9.89 -18.49
#